data_AF-M1Q6E0-F1
#
_entry.id   AF-M1Q6E0-F1
#
_cell.length_a   1.000
_cell.length_b   1.000
_cell.length_c   1.000
_cell.angle_alpha   90.00
_cell.angle_beta   90.00
_cell.angle_gamma   90.00
#
_symmetry.space_group_name_H-M   'P 1'
#
loop_
_entity.id
_entity.type
_entity.pdbx_description
1 polymer ?
#
loop_
_entity_poly.entity_id
_entity_poly.type
_entity_poly.pdbx_seq_one_letter_code
_entity_poly.pdbx_strand_id
1 'polypeptide(L)'
;MTPKNDSMSDVDTASLLALSSEFFSIVDIITLPDGANYSYQEFLNVLLHAATSSTDSLESASNDLKSKVPNTRIPSADTIFNYIKSNSIEYILYE
;
A
#
# COMPACT_ATOMS: atom_id res chain seq x y z
N MET A 1 -14.75 -1.17 -38.57
CA MET A 1 -14.06 -0.25 -37.63
C MET A 1 -14.09 -0.91 -36.27
N THR A 2 -13.01 -1.58 -35.90
CA THR A 2 -12.84 -2.17 -34.55
C THR A 2 -12.48 -1.02 -33.63
N PRO A 3 -13.16 -0.82 -32.48
CA PRO A 3 -12.74 0.17 -31.52
C PRO A 3 -11.34 -0.24 -31.05
N LYS A 4 -10.37 0.61 -31.33
CA LYS A 4 -9.03 0.50 -30.78
C LYS A 4 -9.22 0.72 -29.28
N ASN A 5 -9.20 -0.38 -28.55
CA ASN A 5 -8.95 -0.33 -27.13
C ASN A 5 -7.55 0.27 -26.99
N ASP A 6 -7.49 1.59 -26.82
CA ASP A 6 -6.30 2.23 -26.30
C ASP A 6 -6.12 1.67 -24.89
N SER A 7 -5.44 0.51 -24.85
CA SER A 7 -4.91 -0.13 -23.67
C SER A 7 -4.28 0.98 -22.85
N MET A 8 -4.66 1.09 -21.57
CA MET A 8 -4.15 2.08 -20.64
C MET A 8 -2.62 2.09 -20.77
N SER A 9 -2.11 3.08 -21.49
CA SER A 9 -0.76 3.08 -22.02
C SER A 9 0.20 3.38 -20.88
N ASP A 10 1.04 2.41 -20.55
CA ASP A 10 2.30 2.57 -19.79
C ASP A 10 2.22 3.50 -18.58
N VAL A 11 1.18 3.38 -17.76
CA VAL A 11 1.32 3.87 -16.38
C VAL A 11 2.14 2.82 -15.64
N ASP A 12 3.44 3.07 -15.51
CA ASP A 12 4.31 2.29 -14.64
C ASP A 12 3.61 2.11 -13.28
N THR A 13 3.44 0.87 -12.83
CA THR A 13 2.79 0.56 -11.54
C THR A 13 3.42 1.34 -10.38
N ALA A 14 4.73 1.61 -10.47
CA ALA A 14 5.46 2.46 -9.54
C ALA A 14 4.98 3.92 -9.58
N SER A 15 4.70 4.47 -10.76
CA SER A 15 4.14 5.81 -10.94
C SER A 15 2.70 5.90 -10.41
N LEU A 16 1.88 4.88 -10.61
CA LEU A 16 0.53 4.82 -10.05
C LEU A 16 0.55 4.75 -8.50
N LEU A 17 1.47 3.98 -7.93
CA LEU A 17 1.69 3.91 -6.49
C LEU A 17 2.18 5.23 -5.92
N ALA A 18 3.09 5.92 -6.60
CA ALA A 18 3.57 7.24 -6.17
C ALA A 18 2.45 8.28 -6.20
N LEU A 19 1.68 8.34 -7.29
CA LEU A 19 0.55 9.27 -7.43
C LEU A 19 -0.57 8.99 -6.43
N SER A 20 -0.89 7.71 -6.18
CA SER A 20 -1.89 7.34 -5.17
C SER A 20 -1.40 7.63 -3.75
N SER A 21 -0.12 7.41 -3.45
CA SER A 21 0.49 7.79 -2.16
C SER A 21 0.37 9.28 -1.91
N GLU A 22 0.73 10.10 -2.90
CA GLU A 22 0.65 11.56 -2.80
C GLU A 22 -0.81 12.02 -2.67
N PHE A 23 -1.71 11.49 -3.50
CA PHE A 23 -3.13 11.83 -3.42
C PHE A 23 -3.72 11.50 -2.06
N PHE A 24 -3.53 10.27 -1.57
CA PHE A 24 -4.07 9.84 -0.29
C PHE A 24 -3.48 10.60 0.90
N SER A 25 -2.22 11.05 0.80
CA SER A 25 -1.61 11.95 1.79
C SER A 25 -2.17 13.37 1.72
N ILE A 26 -2.63 13.85 0.56
CA ILE A 26 -3.25 15.18 0.42
C ILE A 26 -4.69 15.19 0.96
N VAL A 27 -5.41 14.08 0.75
CA VAL A 27 -6.83 13.96 1.17
C VAL A 27 -7.00 13.43 2.59
N ASP A 28 -5.90 13.22 3.33
CA ASP A 28 -5.87 12.69 4.71
C ASP A 28 -6.75 11.42 4.92
N ILE A 29 -6.83 10.55 3.90
CA ILE A 29 -7.57 9.29 4.02
C ILE A 29 -6.89 8.36 5.03
N ILE A 30 -5.55 8.40 5.07
CA ILE A 30 -4.74 7.75 6.09
C ILE A 30 -3.76 8.81 6.59
N THR A 31 -3.70 8.99 7.89
CA THR A 31 -2.80 9.91 8.58
C THR A 31 -1.72 9.06 9.21
N LEU A 32 -0.47 9.25 8.79
CA LEU A 32 0.65 8.59 9.48
C LEU A 32 0.78 9.23 10.88
N PRO A 33 0.91 8.44 11.95
CA PRO A 33 1.05 8.99 13.29
C PRO A 33 2.35 9.80 13.42
N ASP A 34 2.34 10.82 14.27
CA ASP A 34 3.52 11.65 14.55
C ASP A 34 4.70 10.78 14.99
N GLY A 35 5.81 10.86 14.25
CA GLY A 35 7.00 10.02 14.46
C GLY A 35 6.98 8.68 13.72
N ALA A 36 6.11 8.49 12.73
CA ALA A 36 6.13 7.33 11.85
C ALA A 36 7.54 7.11 11.25
N ASN A 37 8.04 5.88 11.39
CA ASN A 37 9.35 5.48 10.86
C ASN A 37 9.31 5.04 9.39
N TYR A 38 8.11 5.09 8.79
CA TYR A 38 7.83 4.62 7.44
C TYR A 38 7.08 5.70 6.67
N SER A 39 7.41 5.80 5.39
CA SER A 39 6.72 6.66 4.44
C SER A 39 5.35 6.12 4.08
N TYR A 40 4.53 7.00 3.52
CA TYR A 40 3.19 6.66 3.05
C TYR A 40 3.22 5.56 1.98
N GLN A 41 4.19 5.65 1.08
CA GLN A 41 4.39 4.68 0.03
C GLN A 41 4.78 3.30 0.58
N GLU A 42 5.63 3.23 1.60
CA GLU A 42 6.00 1.96 2.24
C GLU A 42 4.80 1.30 2.92
N PHE A 43 3.95 2.09 3.57
CA PHE A 43 2.69 1.62 4.15
C PHE A 43 1.74 1.09 3.06
N LEU A 44 1.47 1.88 2.02
CA LEU A 44 0.57 1.48 0.94
C LEU A 44 1.07 0.28 0.15
N ASN A 45 2.39 0.16 -0.03
CA ASN A 45 2.95 -0.95 -0.79
C ASN A 45 2.67 -2.30 -0.10
N VAL A 46 2.77 -2.35 1.23
CA VAL A 46 2.38 -3.55 2.00
C VAL A 46 0.88 -3.78 1.95
N LEU A 47 0.07 -2.73 2.08
CA LEU A 47 -1.39 -2.84 2.03
C LEU A 47 -1.89 -3.36 0.67
N LEU A 48 -1.36 -2.79 -0.41
CA LEU A 48 -1.69 -3.19 -1.78
C LEU A 48 -1.18 -4.61 -2.07
N HIS A 49 0.02 -4.94 -1.61
CA HIS A 49 0.57 -6.28 -1.78
C HIS A 49 -0.29 -7.30 -1.02
N ALA A 50 -0.77 -7.00 0.18
CA ALA A 50 -1.69 -7.88 0.89
C ALA A 50 -3.04 -8.06 0.16
N ALA A 51 -3.58 -7.01 -0.44
CA ALA A 51 -4.85 -7.07 -1.17
C ALA A 51 -4.77 -7.78 -2.54
N THR A 52 -3.58 -7.81 -3.15
CA THR A 52 -3.38 -8.37 -4.51
C THR A 52 -2.62 -9.68 -4.53
N SER A 53 -1.86 -9.98 -3.47
CA SER A 53 -1.16 -11.25 -3.30
C SER A 53 -2.13 -12.34 -2.90
N SER A 54 -1.86 -13.57 -3.31
CA SER A 54 -2.58 -14.78 -2.85
C SER A 54 -2.33 -15.11 -1.37
N THR A 55 -1.64 -14.22 -0.65
CA THR A 55 -1.38 -14.32 0.78
C THR A 55 -2.40 -13.49 1.53
N ASP A 56 -3.36 -14.15 2.17
CA ASP A 56 -4.53 -13.53 2.84
C ASP A 56 -4.20 -12.72 4.11
N SER A 57 -2.94 -12.32 4.32
CA SER A 57 -2.50 -11.66 5.55
C SER A 57 -1.45 -10.60 5.31
N LEU A 58 -1.59 -9.48 6.05
CA LEU A 58 -0.60 -8.42 6.16
C LEU A 58 0.78 -8.93 6.60
N GLU A 59 0.82 -9.97 7.44
CA GLU A 59 2.07 -10.53 7.96
C GLU A 59 2.84 -11.26 6.85
N SER A 60 2.13 -12.10 6.10
CA SER A 60 2.67 -12.75 4.91
C SER A 60 3.10 -11.74 3.86
N ALA A 61 2.30 -10.69 3.62
CA ALA A 61 2.62 -9.65 2.66
C ALA A 61 3.89 -8.85 3.04
N SER A 62 4.01 -8.44 4.30
CA SER A 62 5.22 -7.77 4.81
C SER A 62 6.46 -8.67 4.66
N ASN A 63 6.35 -9.95 5.01
CA ASN A 63 7.48 -10.88 4.92
C ASN A 63 7.89 -11.18 3.48
N ASP A 64 6.93 -11.34 2.59
CA ASP A 64 7.17 -11.55 1.16
C ASP A 64 7.84 -10.32 0.52
N LEU A 65 7.38 -9.10 0.84
CA LEU A 65 8.03 -7.87 0.37
C LEU A 65 9.45 -7.72 0.89
N LYS A 66 9.72 -8.05 2.17
CA LYS A 66 11.08 -8.05 2.73
C LYS A 66 12.00 -9.03 2.01
N SER A 67 11.47 -10.19 1.64
CA SER A 67 12.20 -11.22 0.88
C SER A 67 12.53 -10.77 -0.54
N LYS A 68 11.56 -10.13 -1.21
CA LYS A 68 11.68 -9.68 -2.61
C LYS A 68 12.52 -8.42 -2.77
N VAL A 69 12.49 -7.50 -1.79
CA VAL A 69 13.14 -6.19 -1.88
C VAL A 69 13.95 -5.91 -0.60
N PRO A 70 15.14 -6.54 -0.44
CA PRO A 70 15.90 -6.53 0.81
C PRO A 70 16.43 -5.15 1.25
N ASN A 71 16.38 -4.12 0.40
CA ASN A 71 16.86 -2.77 0.70
C ASN A 71 15.75 -1.75 0.99
N THR A 72 14.48 -2.15 1.02
CA THR A 72 13.35 -1.25 1.30
C THR A 72 12.92 -1.38 2.76
N ARG A 73 12.59 -0.27 3.43
CA ARG A 73 12.06 -0.33 4.81
C ARG A 73 10.59 -0.76 4.74
N ILE A 74 10.37 -2.04 4.94
CA ILE A 74 9.02 -2.62 4.93
C ILE A 74 8.45 -2.63 6.36
N PRO A 75 7.33 -1.94 6.62
CA PRO A 75 6.67 -1.97 7.93
C PRO A 75 6.15 -3.38 8.26
N SER A 76 6.10 -3.70 9.56
CA SER A 76 5.48 -4.94 10.04
C SER A 76 3.95 -4.86 9.96
N ALA A 77 3.29 -6.03 10.01
CA ALA A 77 1.83 -6.11 10.10
C ALA A 77 1.28 -5.34 11.31
N ASP A 78 1.91 -5.43 12.48
CA ASP A 78 1.50 -4.66 13.66
C ASP A 78 1.58 -3.15 13.44
N THR A 79 2.62 -2.69 12.75
CA THR A 79 2.79 -1.26 12.43
C THR A 79 1.68 -0.79 11.50
N ILE A 80 1.38 -1.57 10.47
CA ILE A 80 0.29 -1.30 9.53
C ILE A 80 -1.05 -1.29 10.28
N PHE A 81 -1.31 -2.30 11.13
CA PHE A 81 -2.53 -2.40 11.92
C PHE A 81 -2.71 -1.19 12.84
N ASN A 82 -1.63 -0.77 13.51
CA ASN A 82 -1.66 0.43 14.34
C ASN A 82 -1.97 1.70 13.54
N TYR A 83 -1.47 1.82 12.31
CA TYR A 83 -1.78 2.97 11.44
C TYR A 83 -3.23 2.93 10.99
N ILE A 84 -3.75 1.77 10.58
CA ILE A 84 -5.17 1.58 10.21
C ILE A 84 -6.08 1.97 11.38
N LYS A 85 -5.77 1.45 12.58
CA LYS A 85 -6.52 1.74 13.81
C LYS A 85 -6.46 3.21 14.20
N SER A 86 -5.29 3.84 14.11
CA SER A 86 -5.12 5.27 14.39
C SER A 86 -5.96 6.15 13.46
N ASN A 87 -6.29 5.65 12.28
CA ASN A 87 -7.12 6.33 11.28
C ASN A 87 -8.60 5.95 11.33
N SER A 88 -9.02 5.09 12.26
CA SER A 88 -10.40 4.60 12.35
C SER A 88 -10.91 3.95 11.05
N ILE A 89 -10.01 3.39 10.24
CA ILE A 89 -10.32 2.70 8.96
C ILE A 89 -10.24 1.18 9.08
N GLU A 90 -10.47 0.64 10.28
CA GLU A 90 -10.38 -0.80 10.59
C GLU A 90 -11.26 -1.68 9.70
N TYR A 91 -12.33 -1.10 9.11
CA TYR A 91 -13.23 -1.79 8.20
C TYR A 91 -12.54 -2.40 6.97
N ILE A 92 -11.37 -1.87 6.56
CA ILE A 92 -10.61 -2.39 5.41
C ILE A 92 -9.97 -3.76 5.68
N LEU A 93 -10.00 -4.23 6.93
CA LEU A 93 -9.40 -5.51 7.35
C LEU A 93 -10.42 -6.66 7.40
N TYR A 94 -11.71 -6.41 7.12
CA TYR A 94 -12.80 -7.35 7.36
C TYR A 94 -13.58 -7.75 6.09
N GLU A 95 -12.99 -7.64 4.89
CA GLU A 95 -13.60 -8.19 3.65
C GLU A 95 -13.41 -9.71 3.51
#